data_AF-E0TII6-F1
#
_entry.id   AF-E0TII6-F1
#
_cell.length_a   1.000
_cell.length_b   1.000
_cell.length_c   1.000
_cell.angle_alpha   90.00
_cell.angle_beta   90.00
_cell.angle_gamma   90.00
#
_symmetry.space_group_name_H-M   'P 1'
#
loop_
_entity.id
_entity.type
_entity.pdbx_description
1 polymer ?
#
loop_
_entity_poly.entity_id
_entity_poly.type
_entity_poly.pdbx_seq_one_letter_code
_entity_poly.pdbx_strand_id
1 'polypeptide(L)' 'MIGEFAVSLHRKAGLHGSEIRVHNETIRLICIVEASDGSVVGARIIAVALRCRATNLYSEDLQHGRDVAGLRIEIPFADK' A
#
# COMPACT_ATOMS: atom_id res chain seq x y z
N MET A 1 -0.29 -17.63 -8.70
CA MET A 1 -1.35 -17.81 -7.65
C MET A 1 -0.77 -17.40 -6.27
N ILE A 2 -1.56 -16.87 -5.32
CA ILE A 2 -1.02 -16.36 -4.02
C ILE A 2 -0.25 -17.45 -3.22
N GLY A 3 -0.64 -18.72 -3.35
CA GLY A 3 0.05 -19.85 -2.72
C GLY A 3 1.47 -20.06 -3.24
N GLU A 4 1.69 -19.95 -4.55
CA GLU A 4 3.03 -20.08 -5.16
C GLU A 4 3.95 -18.94 -4.73
N PHE A 5 3.39 -17.73 -4.61
CA PHE A 5 4.12 -16.57 -4.10
C PHE A 5 4.56 -16.78 -2.64
N ALA A 6 3.66 -17.27 -1.79
CA ALA A 6 3.97 -17.60 -0.39
C ALA A 6 5.08 -18.68 -0.28
N VAL A 7 5.00 -19.74 -1.09
CA VAL A 7 6.04 -20.79 -1.13
C VAL A 7 7.39 -20.22 -1.59
N SER A 8 7.40 -19.33 -2.58
CA SER A 8 8.61 -18.66 -3.05
C SER A 8 9.23 -17.76 -1.97
N LEU A 9 8.42 -16.97 -1.26
CA LEU A 9 8.90 -16.13 -0.15
C LEU A 9 9.52 -16.96 0.96
N HIS A 10 8.91 -18.09 1.32
CA HIS A 10 9.47 -18.98 2.32
C HIS A 10 10.82 -19.56 1.87
N ARG A 11 10.87 -20.13 0.67
CA ARG A 11 12.06 -20.85 0.18
C ARG A 11 13.23 -19.94 -0.19
N LYS A 12 12.96 -18.76 -0.76
CA LYS A 12 14.00 -17.88 -1.31
C LYS A 12 14.39 -16.75 -0.37
N ALA A 13 13.43 -16.21 0.38
CA ALA A 13 13.66 -15.10 1.29
C ALA A 13 13.70 -15.55 2.76
N GLY A 14 13.46 -16.83 3.05
CA GLY A 14 13.51 -17.38 4.40
C GLY A 14 12.38 -16.92 5.31
N LEU A 15 11.32 -16.33 4.76
CA LEU A 15 10.25 -15.73 5.54
C LEU A 15 9.35 -16.79 6.18
N HIS A 16 8.88 -16.49 7.40
CA HIS A 16 7.92 -17.29 8.13
C HIS A 16 6.47 -16.87 7.81
N GLY A 17 5.51 -17.70 8.20
CA GLY A 17 4.10 -17.50 7.86
C GLY A 17 3.52 -16.16 8.32
N SER A 18 3.99 -15.60 9.43
CA SER A 18 3.60 -14.26 9.91
C SER A 18 4.07 -13.15 8.97
N GLU A 19 5.31 -13.22 8.51
CA GLU A 19 5.91 -12.23 7.60
C GLU A 19 5.30 -12.32 6.19
N ILE A 20 5.06 -13.54 5.71
CA ILE A 20 4.37 -13.78 4.44
C ILE A 20 2.96 -13.21 4.47
N ARG A 21 2.25 -13.34 5.60
CA ARG A 21 0.90 -12.76 5.78
C ARG A 21 0.93 -11.24 5.60
N VAL A 22 1.92 -10.55 6.17
CA VAL A 22 2.09 -9.10 6.03
C VAL A 22 2.28 -8.71 4.57
N HIS A 23 3.09 -9.44 3.82
CA HIS A 23 3.28 -9.17 2.39
C HIS A 23 2.02 -9.42 1.57
N ASN A 24 1.32 -10.52 1.82
CA ASN A 24 0.07 -10.83 1.14
C ASN A 24 -1.02 -9.78 1.40
N GLU A 25 -1.13 -9.29 2.64
CA GLU A 25 -2.06 -8.21 2.99
C GLU A 25 -1.70 -6.91 2.28
N THR A 26 -0.41 -6.57 2.24
CA THR A 26 0.08 -5.38 1.52
C THR A 26 -0.24 -5.46 0.02
N ILE A 27 -0.01 -6.62 -0.61
CA ILE A 27 -0.30 -6.82 -2.04
C ILE A 27 -1.81 -6.70 -2.31
N ARG A 28 -2.67 -7.23 -1.43
CA ARG A 28 -4.12 -7.05 -1.56
C ARG A 28 -4.52 -5.59 -1.54
N LEU A 29 -3.96 -4.80 -0.61
CA LEU A 29 -4.21 -3.37 -0.55
C LEU A 29 -3.73 -2.66 -1.82
N ILE A 30 -2.55 -3.01 -2.34
CA ILE A 30 -2.05 -2.46 -3.61
C ILE A 30 -3.05 -2.72 -4.74
N CYS A 31 -3.53 -3.96 -4.92
CA CYS A 31 -4.48 -4.27 -5.98
C CYS A 31 -5.80 -3.50 -5.86
N ILE A 32 -6.29 -3.28 -4.64
CA ILE A 32 -7.52 -2.50 -4.39
C ILE A 32 -7.30 -1.03 -4.77
N VAL A 33 -6.18 -0.44 -4.33
CA VAL A 33 -5.90 0.98 -4.59
C VAL A 33 -5.57 1.21 -6.07
N GLU A 34 -4.77 0.34 -6.68
CA GLU A 34 -4.40 0.41 -8.10
C GLU A 34 -5.64 0.41 -9.00
N ALA A 35 -6.61 -0.46 -8.71
CA ALA A 35 -7.87 -0.51 -9.45
C ALA A 35 -8.65 0.82 -9.43
N SER A 36 -8.43 1.66 -8.41
CA SER A 36 -9.07 2.97 -8.26
C SER A 36 -8.22 4.15 -8.77
N ASP A 37 -6.91 3.99 -8.88
CA ASP A 37 -5.96 5.08 -9.15
C ASP A 37 -5.25 4.97 -10.51
N GLY A 38 -5.20 3.78 -11.10
CA GLY A 38 -4.44 3.51 -12.33
C GLY A 38 -2.91 3.59 -12.17
N SER A 39 -2.38 3.99 -11.01
CA SER A 39 -0.95 4.05 -10.71
C SER A 39 -0.52 2.97 -9.73
N VAL A 40 0.27 2.00 -10.21
CA VAL A 40 0.88 0.96 -9.37
C VAL A 40 1.81 1.57 -8.31
N VAL A 41 2.52 2.66 -8.64
CA VAL A 41 3.46 3.31 -7.73
C VAL A 41 2.71 4.00 -6.60
N GLY A 42 1.67 4.77 -6.92
CA GLY A 42 0.83 5.43 -5.91
C GLY A 42 0.13 4.42 -5.00
N ALA A 43 -0.39 3.34 -5.57
CA ALA A 43 -1.01 2.25 -4.82
C ALA A 43 -0.07 1.60 -3.79
N ARG A 44 1.23 1.45 -4.11
CA ARG A 44 2.23 0.93 -3.15
C ARG A 44 2.43 1.85 -1.97
N ILE A 45 2.55 3.15 -2.19
CA ILE A 45 2.77 4.14 -1.14
C ILE A 45 1.55 4.17 -0.21
N ILE A 46 0.34 4.25 -0.79
CA ILE A 46 -0.93 4.26 -0.05
C ILE A 46 -1.12 2.97 0.75
N ALA A 47 -0.86 1.80 0.15
CA ALA A 47 -0.99 0.52 0.84
C ALA A 47 -0.06 0.39 2.06
N VAL A 48 1.17 0.92 1.96
CA VAL A 48 2.10 0.94 3.10
C VAL A 48 1.61 1.90 4.19
N ALA A 49 1.13 3.09 3.83
CA ALA A 49 0.58 4.05 4.79
C ALA A 49 -0.62 3.46 5.56
N LEU A 50 -1.53 2.79 4.85
CA LEU A 50 -2.67 2.08 5.45
C LEU A 50 -2.23 0.98 6.42
N ARG A 51 -1.23 0.18 6.04
CA ARG A 51 -0.68 -0.87 6.91
C ARG A 51 -0.04 -0.29 8.18
N CYS A 52 0.58 0.88 8.07
CA CYS A 52 1.12 1.61 9.22
C CYS A 52 0.03 2.29 10.07
N ARG A 53 -1.25 2.15 9.71
CA ARG A 53 -2.39 2.83 10.34
C ARG A 53 -2.24 4.35 10.35
N ALA A 54 -1.57 4.89 9.34
CA ALA A 54 -1.51 6.32 9.16
C ALA A 54 -2.92 6.86 8.84
N THR A 55 -3.24 8.02 9.38
CA THR A 55 -4.47 8.76 9.05
C THR A 55 -4.22 9.81 7.99
N ASN A 56 -2.98 10.31 7.87
CA ASN A 56 -2.57 11.31 6.89
C ASN A 56 -1.32 10.83 6.13
N LEU A 57 -1.30 11.02 4.81
CA LEU A 57 -0.16 10.82 3.92
C LEU A 57 0.16 12.13 3.21
N TYR A 58 1.33 12.69 3.50
CA TYR A 58 1.82 13.90 2.83
C TYR A 58 2.58 13.52 1.57
N SER A 59 2.11 13.96 0.40
CA SER A 59 2.76 13.68 -0.89
C SER A 59 2.31 14.66 -1.96
N GLU A 60 3.28 15.23 -2.70
CA GLU A 60 3.05 16.12 -3.85
C GLU A 60 2.69 15.36 -5.13
N ASP A 61 3.09 14.08 -5.21
CA ASP A 61 2.89 13.22 -6.38
C ASP A 61 1.52 12.53 -6.41
N LEU A 62 0.80 12.57 -5.29
CA LEU A 62 -0.49 11.93 -5.12
C LEU A 62 -1.62 12.95 -5.11
N GLN A 63 -2.81 12.51 -5.50
CA GLN A 63 -3.97 13.40 -5.62
C GLN A 63 -4.36 14.00 -4.26
N HIS A 64 -4.23 15.32 -4.14
CA HIS A 64 -4.61 16.09 -2.95
C HIS A 64 -6.09 15.92 -2.58
N GLY A 65 -6.38 15.86 -1.28
CA GLY A 65 -7.75 15.84 -0.74
C GLY A 65 -8.45 14.48 -0.84
N ARG A 66 -7.78 13.47 -1.40
CA ARG A 66 -8.33 12.11 -1.54
C ARG A 66 -8.37 11.40 -0.19
N ASP A 67 -9.46 10.68 0.05
CA ASP A 67 -9.59 9.72 1.16
C ASP A 67 -9.55 8.29 0.60
N VAL A 68 -8.66 7.46 1.16
CA VAL A 68 -8.59 6.03 0.85
C VAL A 68 -8.69 5.27 2.16
N ALA A 69 -9.86 4.69 2.43
CA ALA A 69 -10.11 3.87 3.63
C ALA A 69 -9.71 4.58 4.95
N GLY A 70 -9.95 5.89 5.05
CA GLY A 70 -9.60 6.70 6.22
C GLY A 70 -8.17 7.24 6.24
N LEU A 71 -7.38 6.98 5.19
CA LEU A 71 -6.12 7.68 4.94
C LEU A 71 -6.39 8.90 4.06
N ARG A 72 -6.11 10.10 4.58
CA ARG A 72 -6.19 11.34 3.82
C ARG A 72 -4.86 11.67 3.15
N ILE A 73 -4.90 12.00 1.87
CA ILE A 73 -3.73 12.45 1.10
C ILE A 73 -3.71 13.97 1.09
N GLU A 74 -2.62 14.56 1.60
CA GLU A 74 -2.45 16.00 1.67
C GLU A 74 -1.15 16.42 0.97
N ILE A 75 -1.19 17.55 0.28
CA ILE A 75 0.01 18.18 -0.29
C ILE A 75 0.40 19.21 0.76
N PRO A 76 1.53 19.02 1.45
CA PRO A 76 2.01 20.05 2.34
C PRO A 76 2.25 21.29 1.48
N PHE A 77 1.67 22.43 1.85
CA PHE A 77 1.82 23.73 1.17
C PHE A 77 0.97 24.00 -0.10
N ALA A 78 -0.01 23.17 -0.45
CA ALA A 78 -0.90 23.49 -1.60
C ALA A 78 -1.77 24.75 -1.41
N ASP A 79 -2.06 25.13 -0.16
CA ASP A 79 -2.89 26.28 0.19
C ASP A 79 -2.09 27.55 0.55
N LYS A 80 -0.80 27.64 0.17
CA LYS A 80 0.06 28.81 0.44
C LYS A 80 0.37 29.65 -0.78
#